data_AF-A0A0A7UZ80-F1
#
_entry.id   AF-A0A0A7UZ80-F1
#
_cell.length_a   1.000
_cell.length_b   1.000
_cell.length_c   1.000
_cell.angle_alpha   90.00
_cell.angle_beta   90.00
_cell.angle_gamma   90.00
#
_symmetry.space_group_name_H-M   'P 1'
#
loop_
_entity.id
_entity.type
_entity.pdbx_description
1 polymer ?
#
loop_
_entity_poly.entity_id
_entity_poly.type
_entity_poly.pdbx_seq_one_letter_code
_entity_poly.pdbx_strand_id
1 'polypeptide(L)'
;MQEIFGFLGLVIVISASGVMSPGPLFAANVMYGLREGKISGIKMAVGHTIVEFPLILLLGIGFFSIENVPEIRTAITILGAIGLFGFAFLQIRAVTKQKFSLETKSGQGPFVAGILLSALNPFFIVWWLTIGLVLISESIQIFGILGIVVLFLFHIWMDYAWLFTIAAFSSRAKNYLSKRNFKFIIIGLSVVLVYFGIEFLLKL
;
A
#
# COMPACT_ATOMS: atom_id res chain seq x y z
N MET A 1 8.02 -18.17 24.64
CA MET A 1 7.41 -16.86 25.01
C MET A 1 8.23 -15.68 24.49
N GLN A 2 9.53 -15.60 24.78
CA GLN A 2 10.37 -14.47 24.35
C GLN A 2 10.53 -14.39 22.82
N GLU A 3 10.64 -15.53 22.12
CA GLU A 3 10.66 -15.61 20.65
C GLU A 3 9.34 -15.15 20.00
N ILE A 4 8.20 -15.49 20.60
CA ILE A 4 6.87 -15.07 20.14
C ILE A 4 6.72 -13.55 20.22
N PHE A 5 7.06 -12.94 21.36
CA PHE A 5 7.00 -11.49 21.50
C PHE A 5 8.00 -10.78 20.57
N GLY A 6 9.18 -11.37 20.36
CA GLY A 6 10.17 -10.87 19.40
C GLY A 6 9.63 -10.85 17.97
N PHE A 7 9.02 -11.94 17.53
CA PHE A 7 8.42 -12.03 16.19
C PHE A 7 7.26 -11.04 15.99
N LEU A 8 6.35 -10.92 16.96
CA LEU A 8 5.24 -9.95 16.87
C LEU A 8 5.74 -8.51 16.81
N GLY A 9 6.81 -8.19 17.55
CA GLY A 9 7.50 -6.90 17.44
C GLY A 9 8.14 -6.69 16.06
N LEU A 10 8.75 -7.72 15.50
CA LEU A 10 9.33 -7.70 14.15
C LEU A 10 8.26 -7.43 13.08
N VAL A 11 7.10 -8.09 13.17
CA VAL A 11 5.96 -7.87 12.28
C VAL A 11 5.57 -6.40 12.29
N ILE A 12 5.45 -5.78 13.47
CA ILE A 12 5.11 -4.34 13.58
C ILE A 12 6.18 -3.47 12.92
N VAL A 13 7.46 -3.68 13.25
CA VAL A 13 8.57 -2.84 12.73
C VAL A 13 8.70 -2.94 11.21
N ILE A 14 8.66 -4.17 10.68
CA ILE A 14 8.78 -4.41 9.24
C ILE A 14 7.54 -3.89 8.51
N SER A 15 6.34 -4.14 9.03
CA SER A 15 5.10 -3.66 8.43
C SER A 15 5.03 -2.13 8.41
N ALA A 16 5.46 -1.45 9.47
CA ALA A 16 5.51 0.02 9.49
C ALA A 16 6.30 0.59 8.30
N SER A 17 7.39 -0.08 7.88
CA SER A 17 8.16 0.33 6.69
C SER A 17 7.35 0.23 5.39
N GLY A 18 6.49 -0.78 5.26
CA GLY A 18 5.61 -0.98 4.10
C GLY A 18 4.45 0.00 4.09
N VAL A 19 3.74 0.11 5.22
CA VAL A 19 2.58 0.98 5.43
C VAL A 19 2.93 2.46 5.21
N MET A 20 4.10 2.89 5.69
CA MET A 20 4.55 4.28 5.57
C MET A 20 5.15 4.61 4.19
N SER A 21 5.27 3.65 3.29
CA SER A 21 5.85 3.88 1.97
C SER A 21 4.97 4.81 1.12
N PRO A 22 5.53 5.91 0.61
CA PRO A 22 4.78 6.86 -0.20
C PRO A 22 4.33 6.21 -1.53
N GLY A 23 3.03 6.26 -1.81
CA GLY A 23 2.47 5.68 -3.02
C GLY A 23 1.10 6.23 -3.43
N PRO A 24 0.41 5.55 -4.35
CA PRO A 24 -0.89 5.94 -4.88
C PRO A 24 -1.97 6.14 -3.82
N LEU A 25 -2.06 5.16 -2.92
CA LEU A 25 -3.01 5.14 -1.81
C LEU A 25 -2.74 6.30 -0.86
N PHE A 26 -1.47 6.57 -0.55
CA PHE A 26 -1.05 7.72 0.25
C PHE A 26 -1.47 9.05 -0.40
N ALA A 27 -1.19 9.26 -1.69
CA ALA A 27 -1.53 10.49 -2.39
C ALA A 27 -3.06 10.74 -2.42
N ALA A 28 -3.84 9.68 -2.67
CA ALA A 28 -5.29 9.76 -2.60
C ALA A 28 -5.78 10.04 -1.18
N ASN A 29 -5.19 9.39 -0.17
CA ASN A 29 -5.57 9.61 1.22
C ASN A 29 -5.34 11.06 1.68
N VAL A 30 -4.26 11.70 1.22
CA VAL A 30 -4.03 13.15 1.43
C VAL A 30 -5.15 13.96 0.80
N MET A 31 -5.54 13.64 -0.44
CA MET A 31 -6.63 14.35 -1.15
C MET A 31 -7.98 14.20 -0.48
N TYR A 32 -8.35 12.98 -0.11
CA TYR A 32 -9.59 12.75 0.61
C TYR A 32 -9.54 13.37 2.02
N GLY A 33 -8.39 13.38 2.69
CA GLY A 33 -8.21 14.05 3.98
C GLY A 33 -8.44 15.56 3.89
N LEU A 34 -7.97 16.22 2.82
CA LEU A 34 -8.21 17.64 2.55
C LEU A 34 -9.70 17.96 2.27
N ARG A 35 -10.43 17.02 1.66
CA ARG A 35 -11.81 17.23 1.20
C ARG A 35 -12.87 16.77 2.22
N GLU A 36 -12.74 15.55 2.71
CA GLU A 36 -13.71 14.83 3.55
C GLU A 36 -13.26 14.69 5.01
N GLY A 37 -12.06 15.16 5.35
CA GLY A 37 -11.53 15.16 6.72
C GLY A 37 -10.96 13.81 7.16
N LYS A 38 -10.51 13.74 8.41
CA LYS A 38 -9.81 12.57 8.99
C LYS A 38 -10.50 11.21 8.80
N ILE A 39 -11.83 11.18 8.77
CA ILE A 39 -12.63 9.95 8.63
C ILE A 39 -12.43 9.31 7.25
N SER A 40 -12.00 10.08 6.26
CA SER A 40 -11.65 9.52 4.95
C SER A 40 -10.53 8.49 5.04
N GLY A 41 -9.58 8.68 5.96
CA GLY A 41 -8.47 7.74 6.18
C GLY A 41 -8.96 6.38 6.67
N ILE A 42 -9.94 6.36 7.58
CA ILE A 42 -10.56 5.11 8.04
C ILE A 42 -11.33 4.45 6.89
N LYS A 43 -12.16 5.20 6.17
CA LYS A 43 -12.91 4.65 5.02
C LYS A 43 -11.97 4.04 3.97
N MET A 44 -10.84 4.70 3.72
CA MET A 44 -9.81 4.21 2.81
C MET A 44 -9.11 2.96 3.34
N ALA A 45 -8.77 2.92 4.62
CA ALA A 45 -8.21 1.74 5.29
C ALA A 45 -9.15 0.53 5.21
N VAL A 46 -10.47 0.73 5.36
CA VAL A 46 -11.45 -0.35 5.17
C VAL A 46 -11.43 -0.87 3.73
N GLY A 47 -11.36 0.03 2.74
CA GLY A 47 -11.23 -0.38 1.34
C GLY A 47 -9.92 -1.13 1.06
N HIS A 48 -8.81 -0.67 1.65
CA HIS A 48 -7.52 -1.34 1.59
C HIS A 48 -7.58 -2.76 2.17
N THR A 49 -8.20 -2.89 3.35
CA THR A 49 -8.40 -4.16 4.06
C THR A 49 -9.10 -5.21 3.20
N ILE A 50 -10.11 -4.81 2.43
CA ILE A 50 -10.88 -5.71 1.55
C ILE A 50 -10.00 -6.34 0.47
N VAL A 51 -8.91 -5.68 0.07
CA VAL A 51 -7.96 -6.23 -0.90
C VAL A 51 -6.86 -7.00 -0.18
N GLU A 52 -6.34 -6.44 0.91
CA GLU A 52 -5.21 -7.00 1.63
C GLU A 52 -5.53 -8.33 2.30
N PHE A 53 -6.66 -8.43 2.97
CA PHE A 53 -7.00 -9.66 3.69
C PHE A 53 -7.12 -10.88 2.75
N PRO A 54 -7.86 -10.82 1.62
CA PRO A 54 -7.84 -11.88 0.64
C PRO A 54 -6.45 -12.15 0.04
N LEU A 55 -5.64 -11.12 -0.20
CA LEU A 55 -4.27 -11.30 -0.71
C LEU A 55 -3.44 -12.12 0.28
N ILE A 56 -3.40 -11.73 1.56
CA ILE A 56 -2.67 -12.45 2.61
C ILE A 56 -3.17 -13.90 2.74
N LEU A 57 -4.48 -14.12 2.71
CA LEU A 57 -5.05 -15.47 2.74
C LEU A 57 -4.59 -16.31 1.55
N LEU A 58 -4.67 -15.76 0.33
CA LEU A 58 -4.23 -16.44 -0.88
C LEU A 58 -2.74 -16.76 -0.84
N LEU A 59 -1.92 -15.85 -0.35
CA LEU A 59 -0.48 -16.07 -0.20
C LEU A 59 -0.16 -17.10 0.89
N GLY A 60 -0.85 -17.07 2.02
CA GLY A 60 -0.66 -18.05 3.10
C GLY A 60 -1.11 -19.47 2.72
N ILE A 61 -2.22 -19.59 1.99
CA ILE A 61 -2.68 -20.89 1.46
C ILE A 61 -1.77 -21.35 0.30
N GLY A 62 -1.44 -20.42 -0.60
CA GLY A 62 -0.60 -20.68 -1.78
C GLY A 62 0.86 -20.94 -1.45
N PHE A 63 1.37 -20.49 -0.30
CA PHE A 63 2.74 -20.69 0.16
C PHE A 63 3.16 -22.17 0.05
N PHE A 64 2.30 -23.09 0.50
CA PHE A 64 2.55 -24.54 0.43
C PHE A 64 2.71 -25.08 -1.01
N SER A 65 2.28 -24.32 -2.03
CA SER A 65 2.39 -24.67 -3.44
C SER A 65 3.52 -23.94 -4.19
N ILE A 66 3.98 -22.79 -3.67
CA ILE A 66 4.89 -21.86 -4.37
C ILE A 66 6.37 -22.10 -4.00
N GLU A 67 6.65 -22.70 -2.84
CA GLU A 67 8.01 -22.83 -2.27
C GLU A 67 9.03 -23.55 -3.18
N ASN A 68 8.58 -24.25 -4.23
CA ASN A 68 9.42 -25.05 -5.12
C ASN A 68 9.50 -24.57 -6.59
N VAL A 69 9.00 -23.37 -6.95
CA VAL A 69 8.89 -22.94 -8.37
C VAL A 69 9.50 -21.55 -8.64
N PRO A 70 10.79 -21.47 -9.06
CA PRO A 70 11.49 -20.21 -9.36
C PRO A 70 10.82 -19.31 -10.42
N GLU A 71 10.06 -19.90 -11.34
CA GLU A 71 9.36 -19.21 -12.43
C GLU A 71 8.26 -18.29 -11.92
N ILE A 72 7.59 -18.67 -10.83
CA ILE A 72 6.50 -17.88 -10.22
C ILE A 72 7.05 -16.57 -9.63
N ARG A 73 8.22 -16.63 -8.98
CA ARG A 73 8.92 -15.45 -8.42
C ARG A 73 9.30 -14.44 -9.51
N THR A 74 9.74 -14.94 -10.66
CA THR A 74 10.13 -14.11 -11.81
C THR A 74 8.93 -13.40 -12.43
N ALA A 75 7.82 -14.13 -12.65
CA ALA A 75 6.59 -13.57 -13.20
C ALA A 75 5.99 -12.44 -12.33
N ILE A 76 6.01 -12.64 -11.02
CA ILE A 76 5.57 -11.65 -10.03
C ILE A 76 6.38 -10.36 -10.13
N THR A 77 7.70 -10.48 -10.22
CA THR A 77 8.61 -9.33 -10.28
C THR A 77 8.38 -8.49 -11.53
N ILE A 78 8.21 -9.16 -12.69
CA ILE A 78 7.94 -8.51 -13.98
C ILE A 78 6.57 -7.80 -13.97
N LEU A 79 5.52 -8.48 -13.51
CA LEU A 79 4.17 -7.92 -13.46
C LEU A 79 4.07 -6.73 -12.50
N GLY A 80 4.76 -6.80 -11.35
CA GLY A 80 4.88 -5.69 -10.41
C GLY A 80 5.55 -4.46 -11.03
N ALA A 81 6.68 -4.64 -11.71
CA ALA A 81 7.39 -3.52 -12.36
C ALA A 81 6.56 -2.83 -13.46
N ILE A 82 5.89 -3.61 -14.33
CA ILE A 82 5.00 -3.06 -15.36
C ILE A 82 3.88 -2.22 -14.74
N GLY A 83 3.28 -2.71 -13.66
CA GLY A 83 2.27 -1.97 -12.91
C GLY A 83 2.80 -0.62 -12.38
N LEU A 84 4.04 -0.57 -11.86
CA LEU A 84 4.61 0.65 -11.26
C LEU A 84 4.78 1.74 -12.31
N PHE A 85 5.32 1.37 -13.47
CA PHE A 85 5.49 2.30 -14.59
C PHE A 85 4.15 2.79 -15.13
N GLY A 86 3.18 1.89 -15.31
CA GLY A 86 1.83 2.24 -15.74
C GLY A 86 1.16 3.23 -14.78
N PHE A 87 1.26 2.98 -13.47
CA PHE A 87 0.65 3.83 -12.46
C PHE A 87 1.34 5.20 -12.33
N ALA A 88 2.68 5.25 -12.37
CA ALA A 88 3.43 6.50 -12.38
C ALA A 88 3.07 7.36 -13.61
N PHE A 89 2.96 6.75 -14.79
CA PHE A 89 2.53 7.44 -16.01
C PHE A 89 1.12 8.02 -15.89
N LEU A 90 0.15 7.24 -15.39
CA LEU A 90 -1.23 7.69 -15.21
C LEU A 90 -1.34 8.86 -14.21
N GLN A 91 -0.61 8.81 -13.09
CA GLN A 91 -0.55 9.92 -12.13
C GLN A 91 0.03 11.19 -12.72
N ILE A 92 1.19 11.10 -13.40
CA ILE A 92 1.84 12.25 -14.04
C ILE A 92 0.91 12.83 -15.11
N ARG A 93 0.29 11.99 -15.93
CA ARG A 93 -0.64 12.42 -16.98
C ARG A 93 -1.87 13.12 -16.39
N ALA A 94 -2.43 12.63 -15.29
CA ALA A 94 -3.58 13.23 -14.62
C ALA A 94 -3.28 14.66 -14.12
N VAL A 95 -2.08 14.89 -13.58
CA VAL A 95 -1.67 16.18 -13.03
C VAL A 95 -1.12 17.15 -14.09
N THR A 96 -0.65 16.64 -15.23
CA THR A 96 -0.13 17.46 -16.33
C THR A 96 -1.18 17.84 -17.38
N LYS A 97 -2.20 17.00 -17.67
CA LYS A 97 -3.19 17.26 -18.73
C LYS A 97 -4.52 17.87 -18.30
N GLN A 98 -4.94 17.74 -17.04
CA GLN A 98 -6.16 18.39 -16.55
C GLN A 98 -5.83 19.72 -15.87
N LYS A 99 -6.70 20.74 -16.04
CA LYS A 99 -6.77 21.86 -15.10
C LYS A 99 -6.97 21.22 -13.72
N PHE A 100 -5.90 21.14 -12.94
CA PHE A 100 -5.92 20.51 -11.63
C PHE A 100 -6.91 21.24 -10.73
N SER A 101 -8.16 20.77 -10.73
CA SER A 101 -9.18 21.23 -9.81
C SER A 101 -9.00 20.40 -8.54
N LEU A 102 -8.98 21.09 -7.40
CA LEU A 102 -9.23 20.44 -6.12
C LEU A 102 -10.65 19.86 -6.06
N GLU A 103 -11.45 20.07 -7.11
CA GLU A 103 -12.73 19.44 -7.39
C GLU A 103 -12.57 18.38 -8.48
N THR A 104 -11.81 17.32 -8.23
CA THR A 104 -12.05 16.10 -9.00
C THR A 104 -13.34 15.53 -8.42
N LYS A 105 -14.45 15.67 -9.15
CA LYS A 105 -15.63 14.80 -8.96
C LYS A 105 -15.21 13.37 -9.37
N SER A 106 -14.29 12.76 -8.62
CA SER A 106 -14.25 11.31 -8.54
C SER A 106 -15.56 10.95 -7.89
N GLY A 107 -16.50 10.36 -8.63
CA GLY A 107 -17.78 9.90 -8.07
C GLY A 107 -17.60 8.79 -7.02
N GLN A 108 -16.37 8.32 -6.81
CA GLN A 108 -16.02 7.23 -5.93
C GLN A 108 -15.52 7.78 -4.59
N GLY A 109 -16.11 7.31 -3.49
CA GLY A 109 -15.68 7.68 -2.14
C GLY A 109 -14.33 7.06 -1.75
N PRO A 110 -13.74 7.50 -0.62
CA PRO A 110 -12.44 7.05 -0.13
C PRO A 110 -12.35 5.53 0.07
N PHE A 111 -13.48 4.88 0.37
CA PHE A 111 -13.59 3.42 0.42
C PHE A 111 -13.29 2.73 -0.91
N VAL A 112 -13.97 3.15 -1.99
CA VAL A 112 -13.76 2.57 -3.32
C VAL A 112 -12.36 2.90 -3.84
N ALA A 113 -11.87 4.11 -3.56
CA ALA A 113 -10.48 4.46 -3.84
C ALA A 113 -9.50 3.56 -3.08
N GLY A 114 -9.77 3.23 -1.81
CA GLY A 114 -8.98 2.27 -1.04
C GLY A 114 -8.89 0.90 -1.70
N ILE A 115 -10.01 0.38 -2.23
CA ILE A 115 -10.02 -0.90 -2.97
C ILE A 115 -9.17 -0.78 -4.24
N LEU A 116 -9.51 0.16 -5.12
CA LEU A 116 -8.88 0.27 -6.44
C LEU A 116 -7.39 0.57 -6.35
N LEU A 117 -6.99 1.49 -5.47
CA LEU A 117 -5.60 1.88 -5.28
C LEU A 117 -4.79 0.87 -4.48
N SER A 118 -5.41 -0.16 -3.91
CA SER A 118 -4.67 -1.28 -3.31
C SER A 118 -4.53 -2.41 -4.32
N ALA A 119 -5.64 -2.77 -4.98
CA ALA A 119 -5.67 -3.84 -5.98
C ALA A 119 -4.82 -3.53 -7.22
N LEU A 120 -4.69 -2.25 -7.59
CA LEU A 120 -3.89 -1.81 -8.72
C LEU A 120 -2.52 -1.24 -8.30
N ASN A 121 -2.15 -1.36 -7.02
CA ASN A 121 -0.88 -0.86 -6.52
C ASN A 121 0.17 -1.99 -6.54
N PRO A 122 1.15 -1.91 -7.44
CA PRO A 122 2.14 -2.96 -7.59
C PRO A 122 3.19 -2.91 -6.48
N PHE A 123 3.45 -1.76 -5.85
CA PHE A 123 4.30 -1.71 -4.67
C PHE A 123 3.69 -2.56 -3.55
N PHE A 124 2.39 -2.39 -3.32
CA PHE A 124 1.64 -3.15 -2.33
C PHE A 124 1.67 -4.65 -2.63
N ILE A 125 1.39 -5.04 -3.88
CA ILE A 125 1.40 -6.44 -4.30
C ILE A 125 2.81 -7.06 -4.16
N VAL A 126 3.85 -6.38 -4.64
CA VAL A 126 5.22 -6.89 -4.58
C VAL A 126 5.73 -6.96 -3.14
N TRP A 127 5.39 -5.99 -2.28
CA TRP A 127 5.75 -6.03 -0.87
C TRP A 127 5.20 -7.29 -0.20
N TRP A 128 3.91 -7.60 -0.44
CA TRP A 128 3.28 -8.81 0.08
C TRP A 128 3.86 -10.10 -0.49
N LEU A 129 4.29 -10.08 -1.76
CA LEU A 129 4.91 -11.24 -2.41
C LEU A 129 6.37 -11.47 -2.05
N THR A 130 7.01 -10.50 -1.40
CA THR A 130 8.42 -10.57 -0.99
C THR A 130 8.51 -10.62 0.53
N ILE A 131 8.55 -9.44 1.17
CA ILE A 131 8.66 -9.30 2.62
C ILE A 131 7.45 -9.90 3.33
N GLY A 132 6.25 -9.63 2.81
CA GLY A 132 5.02 -10.16 3.39
C GLY A 132 4.97 -11.69 3.37
N LEU A 133 5.47 -12.34 2.31
CA LEU A 133 5.50 -13.80 2.20
C LEU A 133 6.44 -14.43 3.24
N VAL A 134 7.59 -13.78 3.51
CA VAL A 134 8.50 -14.22 4.59
C VAL A 134 7.78 -14.12 5.95
N LEU A 135 7.12 -13.00 6.23
CA LEU A 135 6.38 -12.83 7.48
C LEU A 135 5.22 -13.83 7.61
N ILE A 136 4.50 -14.10 6.52
CA ILE A 136 3.43 -15.11 6.47
C ILE A 136 4.00 -16.49 6.78
N SER A 137 5.11 -16.86 6.14
CA SER A 137 5.78 -18.15 6.34
C SER A 137 6.24 -18.34 7.79
N GLU A 138 6.96 -17.37 8.33
CA GLU A 138 7.43 -17.40 9.73
C GLU A 138 6.26 -17.45 10.71
N SER A 139 5.19 -16.69 10.44
CA SER A 139 3.98 -16.72 11.29
C SER A 139 3.30 -18.10 11.26
N ILE A 140 3.23 -18.74 10.09
CA ILE A 140 2.69 -20.10 9.96
C ILE A 140 3.57 -21.12 10.68
N GLN A 141 4.90 -20.98 10.63
CA GLN A 141 5.81 -21.87 11.35
C GLN A 141 5.63 -21.78 12.88
N ILE A 142 5.38 -20.57 13.41
CA ILE A 142 5.24 -20.34 14.85
C ILE A 142 3.84 -20.71 15.36
N PHE A 143 2.78 -20.38 14.62
CA PHE A 143 1.39 -20.46 15.10
C PHE A 143 0.52 -21.43 14.29
N GLY A 144 1.09 -22.19 13.36
CA GLY A 144 0.34 -23.01 12.40
C GLY A 144 -0.52 -22.15 11.47
N ILE A 145 -1.60 -22.71 10.92
CA ILE A 145 -2.48 -21.98 10.00
C ILE A 145 -3.11 -20.71 10.61
N LEU A 146 -3.26 -20.66 11.94
CA LEU A 146 -3.72 -19.47 12.67
C LEU A 146 -2.72 -18.31 12.59
N GLY A 147 -1.46 -18.57 12.25
CA GLY A 147 -0.43 -17.57 12.02
C GLY A 147 -0.81 -16.54 10.96
N ILE A 148 -1.61 -16.90 9.96
CA ILE A 148 -2.10 -15.95 8.96
C ILE A 148 -2.97 -14.87 9.62
N VAL A 149 -3.87 -15.27 10.52
CA VAL A 149 -4.76 -14.36 11.24
C VAL A 149 -3.97 -13.54 12.27
N VAL A 150 -3.04 -14.16 12.99
CA VAL A 150 -2.18 -13.47 13.97
C VAL A 150 -1.36 -12.37 13.28
N LEU A 151 -0.68 -12.71 12.19
CA LEU A 151 0.06 -11.75 11.38
C LEU A 151 -0.85 -10.61 10.93
N PHE A 152 -1.99 -10.94 10.32
CA PHE A 152 -2.91 -9.94 9.80
C PHE A 152 -3.36 -8.96 10.88
N LEU A 153 -3.72 -9.45 12.08
CA LEU A 153 -4.13 -8.58 13.19
C LEU A 153 -3.00 -7.68 13.69
N PHE A 154 -1.75 -8.16 13.70
CA PHE A 154 -0.60 -7.36 14.07
C PHE A 154 -0.14 -6.41 12.96
N HIS A 155 -0.56 -6.64 11.71
CA HIS A 155 -0.30 -5.79 10.55
C HIS A 155 -1.35 -4.67 10.41
N ILE A 156 -2.62 -5.06 10.24
CA ILE A 156 -3.67 -4.21 9.66
C ILE A 156 -3.92 -2.92 10.44
N TRP A 157 -3.79 -2.94 11.77
CA TRP A 157 -4.04 -1.75 12.59
C TRP A 157 -3.08 -0.61 12.25
N MET A 158 -1.89 -0.92 11.72
CA MET A 158 -0.93 0.09 11.28
C MET A 158 -1.44 0.85 10.05
N ASP A 159 -2.13 0.21 9.10
CA ASP A 159 -2.76 0.91 7.98
C ASP A 159 -3.83 1.88 8.45
N TYR A 160 -4.67 1.45 9.39
CA TYR A 160 -5.68 2.32 9.98
C TYR A 160 -5.03 3.50 10.70
N ALA A 161 -4.01 3.24 11.52
CA ALA A 161 -3.29 4.28 12.26
C ALA A 161 -2.63 5.28 11.31
N TRP A 162 -1.93 4.80 10.28
CA TRP A 162 -1.23 5.63 9.31
C TRP A 162 -2.18 6.43 8.42
N LEU A 163 -3.15 5.76 7.79
CA LEU A 163 -4.09 6.42 6.88
C LEU A 163 -4.98 7.42 7.63
N PHE A 164 -5.42 7.11 8.85
CA PHE A 164 -6.13 8.08 9.68
C PHE A 164 -5.25 9.28 10.01
N THR A 165 -3.99 9.05 10.41
CA THR A 165 -3.06 10.10 10.79
C THR A 165 -2.76 11.05 9.64
N ILE A 166 -2.46 10.51 8.45
CA ILE A 166 -2.21 11.31 7.25
C ILE A 166 -3.45 12.08 6.82
N ALA A 167 -4.64 11.47 6.84
CA ALA A 167 -5.89 12.17 6.53
C ALA A 167 -6.17 13.28 7.55
N ALA A 168 -5.89 13.04 8.84
CA ALA A 168 -6.06 14.03 9.90
C ALA A 168 -5.09 15.22 9.77
N PHE A 169 -3.82 14.98 9.48
CA PHE A 169 -2.86 16.05 9.19
C PHE A 169 -3.26 16.82 7.95
N SER A 170 -3.63 16.12 6.88
CA SER A 170 -4.08 16.72 5.62
C SER A 170 -5.31 17.61 5.84
N SER A 171 -6.28 17.15 6.62
CA SER A 171 -7.49 17.92 6.95
C SER A 171 -7.21 19.24 7.68
N ARG A 172 -6.15 19.28 8.51
CA ARG A 172 -5.71 20.49 9.22
C ARG A 172 -4.82 21.38 8.35
N ALA A 173 -4.10 20.78 7.39
CA ALA A 173 -3.24 21.49 6.45
C ALA A 173 -4.00 22.14 5.28
N LYS A 174 -5.33 22.04 5.26
CA LYS A 174 -6.22 22.59 4.21
C LYS A 174 -6.00 24.08 3.92
N ASN A 175 -5.58 24.86 4.93
CA ASN A 175 -5.31 26.29 4.79
C ASN A 175 -3.87 26.61 4.34
N TYR A 176 -2.97 25.62 4.29
CA TYR A 176 -1.55 25.79 3.95
C TYR A 176 -1.14 25.14 2.62
N LEU A 177 -1.92 24.18 2.09
CA LEU A 177 -1.63 23.53 0.81
C LEU A 177 -2.24 24.30 -0.38
N SER A 178 -1.39 25.07 -1.07
CA SER A 178 -1.75 25.62 -2.39
C SER A 178 -1.82 24.52 -3.46
N LYS A 179 -2.63 24.72 -4.51
CA LYS A 179 -2.72 23.82 -5.69
C LYS A 179 -1.34 23.53 -6.31
N ARG A 180 -0.40 24.48 -6.22
CA ARG A 180 0.96 24.36 -6.76
C ARG A 180 1.82 23.42 -5.91
N ASN A 181 1.76 23.53 -4.58
CA ASN A 181 2.52 22.66 -3.67
C ASN A 181 2.04 21.21 -3.79
N PHE A 182 0.73 21.01 -3.90
CA PHE A 182 0.15 19.69 -4.08
C PHE A 182 0.58 19.02 -5.40
N LYS A 183 0.66 19.78 -6.50
CA LYS A 183 1.19 19.30 -7.78
C LYS A 183 2.64 18.83 -7.67
N PHE A 184 3.50 19.57 -6.97
CA PHE A 184 4.90 19.14 -6.75
C PHE A 184 5.00 17.87 -5.91
N ILE A 185 4.15 17.73 -4.89
CA ILE A 185 4.10 16.51 -4.08
C ILE A 185 3.75 15.30 -4.96
N ILE A 186 2.70 15.36 -5.79
CA ILE A 186 2.36 14.21 -6.67
C ILE A 186 3.49 13.89 -7.65
N ILE A 187 4.11 14.91 -8.25
CA ILE A 187 5.24 14.69 -9.18
C ILE A 187 6.40 14.01 -8.44
N GLY A 188 6.76 14.47 -7.24
CA GLY A 188 7.79 13.85 -6.41
C GLY A 188 7.47 12.39 -6.07
N LEU A 189 6.24 12.10 -5.62
CA LEU A 189 5.77 10.74 -5.36
C LEU A 189 5.85 9.85 -6.61
N SER A 190 5.53 10.40 -7.78
CA SER A 190 5.57 9.66 -9.05
C SER A 190 7.00 9.33 -9.48
N VAL A 191 7.96 10.23 -9.24
CA VAL A 191 9.39 9.97 -9.46
C VAL A 191 9.90 8.85 -8.56
N VAL A 192 9.49 8.83 -7.28
CA VAL A 192 9.85 7.76 -6.33
C VAL A 192 9.31 6.41 -6.80
N LEU A 193 8.09 6.35 -7.33
CA LEU A 193 7.53 5.12 -7.91
C LEU A 193 8.31 4.62 -9.12
N VAL A 194 8.78 5.52 -9.99
CA VAL A 194 9.64 5.17 -11.12
C VAL A 194 10.98 4.61 -10.64
N TYR A 195 11.60 5.25 -9.63
CA TYR A 195 12.84 4.77 -9.03
C TYR A 195 12.69 3.34 -8.48
N PHE A 196 11.65 3.06 -7.70
CA PHE A 196 11.41 1.71 -7.18
C PHE A 196 11.12 0.69 -8.27
N GLY A 197 10.42 1.08 -9.35
CA GLY A 197 10.20 0.21 -10.51
C GLY A 197 11.52 -0.20 -11.19
N ILE A 198 12.49 0.73 -11.27
CA ILE A 198 13.83 0.44 -11.81
C ILE A 198 14.61 -0.48 -10.86
N GLU A 199 14.63 -0.17 -9.56
CA GLU A 199 15.29 -1.00 -8.54
C GLU A 199 14.78 -2.44 -8.53
N PHE A 200 13.47 -2.66 -8.73
CA PHE A 200 12.93 -4.02 -8.82
C PHE A 200 13.42 -4.78 -10.04
N LEU A 201 13.53 -4.15 -11.20
CA LEU A 201 14.07 -4.79 -12.39
C LEU A 201 15.57 -5.09 -12.28
N LEU A 202 16.32 -4.28 -11.52
CA LEU A 202 17.74 -4.50 -11.28
C LEU A 202 18.03 -5.64 -10.28
N LYS A 203 17.03 -6.05 -9.49
CA LYS A 203 17.13 -7.15 -8.51
C LYS A 203 16.62 -8.51 -9.04
N LEU A 204 16.24 -8.55 -10.32
CA LEU A 204 15.93 -9.77 -11.06
C LEU A 204 17.22 -10.60 -11.23
#